data_AF-A0A1F8U9G4-F1
#
_entry.id   AF-A0A1F8U9G4-F1
#
_cell.length_a   1.000
_cell.length_b   1.000
_cell.length_c   1.000
_cell.angle_alpha   90.00
_cell.angle_beta   90.00
_cell.angle_gamma   90.00
#
_symmetry.space_group_name_H-M   'P 1'
#
loop_
_entity.id
_entity.type
_entity.pdbx_description
1 polymer ?
#
loop_
_entity_poly.entity_id
_entity_poly.type
_entity_poly.pdbx_seq_one_letter_code
_entity_poly.pdbx_strand_id
1 'polypeptide(L)'
;MTNEGVAVIELLTSHPTPKQVLAIRPSLEFQARASELLSRSKMGILASSEETELDQILAFEHLVRMAKAQAIVQSTNQSMKTDFRSLA
;
A
#
# COMPACT_ATOMS: atom_id res chain seq x y z
N MET A 1 -13.83 -8.22 -0.72
CA MET A 1 -12.44 -7.94 -0.33
C MET A 1 -11.61 -9.20 -0.55
N THR A 2 -10.61 -9.13 -1.41
CA THR A 2 -9.63 -10.21 -1.59
C THR A 2 -8.80 -10.40 -0.31
N ASN A 3 -8.20 -11.58 -0.13
CA ASN A 3 -7.40 -11.91 1.06
C ASN A 3 -6.23 -10.92 1.31
N GLU A 4 -5.72 -10.28 0.25
CA GLU A 4 -4.61 -9.33 0.35
C GLU A 4 -4.95 -8.01 1.04
N GLY A 5 -6.16 -7.49 0.81
CA GLY A 5 -6.58 -6.23 1.44
C GLY A 5 -6.65 -6.37 2.96
N VAL A 6 -7.09 -7.52 3.45
CA VAL A 6 -7.18 -7.83 4.88
C VAL A 6 -5.77 -7.91 5.50
N ALA A 7 -4.84 -8.63 4.88
CA ALA A 7 -3.48 -8.81 5.40
C ALA A 7 -2.72 -7.48 5.57
N VAL A 8 -2.93 -6.52 4.67
CA VAL A 8 -2.28 -5.21 4.78
C VAL A 8 -2.98 -4.31 5.79
N ILE A 9 -4.31 -4.36 5.92
CA ILE A 9 -4.99 -3.65 7.01
C ILE A 9 -4.49 -4.16 8.36
N GLU A 10 -4.43 -5.48 8.55
CA GLU A 10 -3.87 -6.11 9.75
C GLU A 10 -2.45 -5.60 10.02
N LEU A 11 -1.57 -5.61 9.02
CA LEU A 11 -0.22 -5.07 9.13
C LEU A 11 -0.23 -3.59 9.55
N LEU A 12 -1.01 -2.73 8.89
CA LEU A 12 -1.06 -1.29 9.19
C LEU A 12 -1.59 -1.01 10.61
N THR A 13 -2.50 -1.85 11.11
CA THR A 13 -3.03 -1.75 12.49
C THR A 13 -2.14 -2.38 13.55
N SER A 14 -1.11 -3.14 13.17
CA SER A 14 -0.20 -3.83 14.10
C SER A 14 0.93 -2.97 14.68
N HIS A 15 0.87 -1.64 14.50
CA HIS A 15 1.98 -0.72 14.76
C HIS A 15 3.30 -1.13 14.05
N PRO A 16 3.29 -1.25 12.70
CA PRO A 16 4.44 -1.72 11.96
C PRO A 16 5.60 -0.72 12.01
N THR A 17 6.83 -1.21 11.97
CA THR A 17 8.00 -0.36 11.78
C THR A 17 7.99 0.30 10.39
N PRO A 18 8.64 1.47 10.20
CA PRO A 18 8.78 2.07 8.87
C PRO A 18 9.32 1.10 7.82
N LYS A 19 10.29 0.24 8.19
CA LYS A 19 10.86 -0.79 7.32
C LYS A 19 9.81 -1.80 6.86
N GLN A 20 8.94 -2.27 7.76
CA GLN A 20 7.85 -3.20 7.41
C GLN A 20 6.82 -2.54 6.49
N VAL A 21 6.45 -1.30 6.74
CA VAL A 21 5.54 -0.55 5.87
C VAL A 21 6.13 -0.37 4.46
N LEU A 22 7.41 -0.04 4.37
CA LEU A 22 8.10 0.11 3.08
C LEU A 22 8.26 -1.22 2.33
N ALA A 23 8.25 -2.34 3.04
CA ALA A 23 8.29 -3.68 2.46
C ALA A 23 6.96 -4.16 1.89
N ILE A 24 5.83 -3.47 2.14
CA ILE A 24 4.52 -3.85 1.59
C ILE A 24 4.60 -3.90 0.06
N ARG A 25 4.32 -5.07 -0.52
CA ARG A 25 4.26 -5.28 -1.96
C ARG A 25 3.02 -6.13 -2.29
N PRO A 26 2.17 -5.69 -3.23
CA PRO A 26 1.06 -6.52 -3.69
C PRO A 26 1.61 -7.78 -4.39
N SER A 27 0.86 -8.87 -4.36
CA SER A 27 1.27 -10.07 -5.09
C SER A 27 1.25 -9.83 -6.61
N LEU A 28 1.89 -10.73 -7.37
CA LEU A 28 1.83 -10.66 -8.84
C LEU A 28 0.41 -10.87 -9.37
N GLU A 29 -0.38 -11.73 -8.73
CA GLU A 29 -1.77 -11.99 -9.10
C GLU A 29 -2.63 -10.73 -8.91
N PHE A 30 -2.50 -10.07 -7.77
CA PHE A 30 -3.22 -8.82 -7.50
C PHE A 30 -2.80 -7.69 -8.44
N GLN A 31 -1.50 -7.58 -8.74
CA GLN A 31 -1.00 -6.61 -9.73
C GLN A 31 -1.58 -6.89 -11.12
N ALA A 32 -1.65 -8.15 -11.54
CA ALA A 32 -2.24 -8.53 -12.82
C ALA A 32 -3.73 -8.20 -12.87
N ARG A 33 -4.49 -8.53 -11.80
CA ARG A 33 -5.92 -8.23 -11.70
C ARG A 33 -6.20 -6.73 -11.73
N ALA A 34 -5.44 -5.94 -10.97
CA ALA A 34 -5.54 -4.49 -10.98
C ALA A 34 -5.26 -3.90 -12.38
N SER A 35 -4.25 -4.42 -13.07
CA SER A 35 -3.89 -3.98 -14.42
C SER A 35 -4.97 -4.32 -15.44
N GLU A 36 -5.56 -5.51 -15.35
CA GLU A 36 -6.67 -5.95 -16.19
C GLU A 36 -7.89 -5.03 -16.00
N LEU A 37 -8.31 -4.82 -14.75
CA LEU A 37 -9.46 -3.99 -14.42
C LEU A 37 -9.27 -2.53 -14.86
N LEU A 38 -8.08 -1.96 -14.68
CA LEU A 38 -7.75 -0.62 -15.18
C LEU A 38 -7.80 -0.54 -16.71
N SER A 39 -7.33 -1.57 -17.41
CA SER A 39 -7.40 -1.63 -18.87
C SER A 39 -8.85 -1.65 -19.36
N ARG A 40 -9.67 -2.51 -18.75
CA ARG A 40 -11.10 -2.67 -19.08
C ARG A 40 -11.94 -1.46 -18.66
N SER A 41 -11.60 -0.80 -17.56
CA SER A 41 -12.19 0.46 -17.12
C SER A 41 -12.03 1.55 -18.19
N LYS A 42 -10.82 1.70 -18.75
CA LYS A 42 -10.55 2.67 -19.83
C LYS A 42 -11.36 2.40 -21.10
N MET A 43 -11.74 1.14 -21.31
CA MET A 43 -12.59 0.73 -22.43
C MET A 43 -14.09 0.88 -22.13
N GLY A 44 -14.48 1.18 -20.89
CA GLY A 44 -15.88 1.30 -20.47
C GLY A 44 -16.64 -0.04 -20.45
N ILE A 45 -15.94 -1.16 -20.23
CA ILE A 45 -16.50 -2.52 -20.31
C ILE A 45 -16.43 -3.29 -18.98
N LEU A 46 -16.37 -2.59 -17.86
CA LEU A 46 -16.47 -3.22 -16.55
C LEU A 46 -17.93 -3.56 -16.24
N ALA A 47 -18.15 -4.76 -15.72
CA ALA A 47 -19.40 -5.04 -15.02
C ALA A 47 -19.41 -4.29 -13.67
N SER A 48 -20.59 -4.01 -13.11
CA SER A 48 -20.71 -3.28 -11.84
C SER A 48 -19.97 -3.94 -10.67
N SER A 49 -19.86 -5.28 -10.67
CA SER A 49 -19.05 -6.00 -9.67
C SER A 49 -17.56 -5.72 -9.82
N GLU A 50 -17.08 -5.54 -11.04
CA GLU A 50 -15.68 -5.26 -11.36
C GLU A 50 -15.33 -3.79 -11.14
N GLU A 51 -16.27 -2.87 -11.33
CA GLU A 51 -16.15 -1.48 -10.88
C GLU A 51 -15.96 -1.42 -9.36
N THR A 52 -16.82 -2.14 -8.63
CA THR A 52 -16.71 -2.25 -7.16
C THR A 52 -15.37 -2.85 -6.72
N GLU A 53 -14.87 -3.85 -7.45
CA GLU A 53 -13.57 -4.46 -7.19
C GLU A 53 -12.43 -3.45 -7.46
N LEU A 54 -12.48 -2.74 -8.58
CA LEU A 54 -11.49 -1.72 -8.94
C LEU A 54 -11.46 -0.58 -7.91
N ASP A 55 -12.63 -0.11 -7.46
CA ASP A 55 -12.72 0.92 -6.42
C ASP A 55 -12.06 0.47 -5.11
N GLN A 56 -12.27 -0.79 -4.70
CA GLN A 56 -11.62 -1.36 -3.53
C GLN A 56 -10.09 -1.42 -3.70
N ILE A 57 -9.62 -1.85 -4.87
CA ILE A 57 -8.18 -1.92 -5.19
C ILE A 57 -7.55 -0.52 -5.14
N LEU A 58 -8.20 0.49 -5.72
CA LEU A 58 -7.68 1.87 -5.76
C LEU A 58 -7.67 2.52 -4.38
N ALA A 59 -8.73 2.34 -3.59
CA ALA A 59 -8.78 2.84 -2.21
C ALA A 59 -7.65 2.23 -1.38
N PHE A 60 -7.43 0.93 -1.52
CA PHE A 60 -6.37 0.21 -0.82
C PHE A 60 -4.97 0.68 -1.24
N GLU A 61 -4.72 0.82 -2.54
CA GLU A 61 -3.46 1.31 -3.06
C GLU A 61 -3.16 2.73 -2.53
N HIS A 62 -4.17 3.59 -2.45
CA HIS A 62 -4.04 4.92 -1.89
C HIS A 62 -3.59 4.90 -0.42
N LEU A 63 -4.20 4.05 0.41
CA LEU A 63 -3.81 3.89 1.81
C LEU A 63 -2.36 3.41 1.95
N VAL A 64 -1.95 2.41 1.17
CA VAL A 64 -0.57 1.91 1.17
C VAL A 64 0.42 2.99 0.74
N ARG A 65 0.08 3.78 -0.29
CA ARG A 65 0.91 4.90 -0.75
C ARG A 65 1.10 5.94 0.37
N MET A 66 0.05 6.31 1.08
CA MET A 66 0.12 7.25 2.19
C MET A 66 0.94 6.70 3.37
N ALA A 67 0.73 5.43 3.73
CA ALA A 67 1.51 4.77 4.78
C ALA A 67 3.02 4.75 4.44
N LYS A 68 3.37 4.44 3.18
CA LYS A 68 4.77 4.47 2.72
C LYS A 68 5.36 5.87 2.77
N ALA A 69 4.63 6.90 2.35
CA ALA A 69 5.08 8.28 2.43
C ALA A 69 5.40 8.68 3.88
N GLN A 70 4.53 8.33 4.84
CA GLN A 70 4.77 8.56 6.25
C GLN A 70 5.98 7.77 6.78
N ALA A 71 6.15 6.52 6.36
CA ALA A 71 7.29 5.69 6.76
C ALA A 71 8.63 6.28 6.27
N ILE A 72 8.68 6.89 5.08
CA ILE A 72 9.87 7.60 4.59
C ILE A 72 10.22 8.75 5.54
N VAL A 73 9.24 9.61 5.88
CA VAL A 73 9.44 10.75 6.79
C VAL A 73 9.89 10.29 8.18
N GLN A 74 9.36 9.17 8.68
CA GLN A 74 9.80 8.63 9.96
C GLN A 74 11.24 8.11 9.89
N SER A 75 11.62 7.47 8.78
CA SER A 75 12.96 6.94 8.57
C SER A 75 14.01 8.06 8.50
N THR A 76 13.70 9.18 7.84
CA THR A 76 14.59 10.35 7.80
C THR A 76 14.78 10.95 9.20
N ASN A 77 13.70 11.07 9.97
CA ASN A 77 13.75 11.59 11.34
C ASN A 77 14.54 10.67 12.29
N GLN A 78 14.48 9.36 12.09
CA GLN A 78 15.24 8.38 12.87
C GLN A 78 16.75 8.43 12.57
N SER A 79 17.14 8.64 11.30
CA SER A 79 18.55 8.82 10.93
C SER A 79 19.15 10.02 11.66
N MET A 80 18.49 11.18 11.61
CA MET A 80 18.97 12.39 12.28
C MET A 80 19.14 12.21 13.80
N LYS A 81 18.17 11.57 14.48
CA LYS A 81 18.28 11.29 15.93
C LYS A 81 19.43 10.35 16.27
N THR A 82 19.77 9.42 15.37
CA THR A 82 20.86 8.47 15.58
C THR A 82 22.22 9.15 15.40
N ASP A 83 22.36 10.03 14.40
CA ASP A 83 23.58 10.79 14.15
C ASP A 83 23.95 11.67 15.36
N PHE A 84 22.99 12.40 15.93
CA PHE A 84 23.22 13.23 17.13
C PHE A 84 23.60 12.42 18.38
N ARG A 85 23.09 11.20 18.54
CA ARG A 85 23.47 10.33 19.66
C ARG A 85 24.85 9.72 19.52
N SER A 86 25.40 9.63 18.31
CA SER A 86 26.73 9.08 18.06
C SER A 86 27.88 10.08 18.31
N LEU A 87 27.54 11.35 18.58
CA LEU A 87 28.48 12.46 18.80
C LEU A 87 28.65 12.85 20.28
N ALA A 88 28.01 12.14 21.20
CA ALA A 88 28.06 12.37 22.66
C ALA A 88 28.58 11.12 23.37
#